data_AF-A0A2G5C0K2-F1
#
_entry.id   AF-A0A2G5C0K2-F1
#
_cell.length_a   1.000
_cell.length_b   1.000
_cell.length_c   1.000
_cell.angle_alpha   90.00
_cell.angle_beta   90.00
_cell.angle_gamma   90.00
#
_symmetry.space_group_name_H-M   'P 1'
#
loop_
_entity.id
_entity.type
_entity.pdbx_description
1 polymer ?
#
loop_
_entity_poly.entity_id
_entity_poly.type
_entity_poly.pdbx_seq_one_letter_code
_entity_poly.pdbx_strand_id
1 'polypeptide(L)'
;MVELRNQCRIIRTTELAAAQEKLSELQRRKEETVKFYSASSHFQRLQDSMNKIDEESETLHKQLLDKEIDLSTFVQKHKKLRTTYHRQALVHLAAKTSS
;
A
#
# COMPACT_ATOMS: atom_id res chain seq x y z
N MET A 1 49.46 -30.40 -0.54
CA MET A 1 48.14 -31.05 -0.73
C MET A 1 47.09 -30.64 0.31
N VAL A 2 47.41 -30.63 1.62
CA VAL A 2 46.46 -30.26 2.69
C VAL A 2 46.03 -28.79 2.62
N GLU A 3 46.97 -27.88 2.37
CA GLU A 3 46.72 -26.44 2.33
C GLU A 3 45.76 -26.02 1.20
N LEU A 4 45.99 -26.52 -0.02
CA LEU A 4 45.12 -26.24 -1.17
C LEU A 4 43.67 -26.72 -0.93
N ARG A 5 43.52 -27.91 -0.33
CA ARG A 5 42.20 -28.46 0.03
C ARG A 5 41.50 -27.61 1.08
N ASN A 6 42.25 -27.06 2.04
CA ASN A 6 41.72 -26.15 3.04
C ASN A 6 41.25 -24.83 2.40
N GLN A 7 42.06 -24.26 1.51
CA GLN A 7 41.71 -23.04 0.77
C GLN A 7 40.46 -23.23 -0.10
N CYS A 8 40.37 -24.33 -0.87
CA CYS A 8 39.17 -24.64 -1.66
C CYS A 8 37.94 -24.82 -0.77
N ARG A 9 38.10 -25.43 0.42
CA ARG A 9 37.00 -25.57 1.39
C ARG A 9 36.54 -24.20 1.88
N ILE A 10 37.47 -23.32 2.26
CA ILE A 10 37.17 -21.96 2.72
C ILE A 10 36.39 -21.22 1.63
N ILE A 11 36.92 -21.16 0.40
CA ILE A 11 36.30 -20.49 -0.74
C ILE A 11 34.86 -20.98 -0.94
N ARG A 12 34.68 -22.30 -1.03
CA ARG A 12 33.35 -22.91 -1.22
C ARG A 12 32.39 -22.58 -0.09
N THR A 13 32.85 -22.59 1.16
CA THR A 13 32.00 -22.25 2.32
C THR A 13 31.63 -20.78 2.34
N THR A 14 32.56 -19.88 2.01
CA THR A 14 32.30 -18.44 1.94
C THR A 14 31.36 -18.08 0.80
N GLU A 15 31.53 -18.69 -0.38
CA GLU A 15 30.64 -18.49 -1.53
C GLU A 15 29.24 -19.03 -1.24
N LEU A 16 29.15 -20.21 -0.61
CA LEU A 16 27.87 -20.79 -0.20
C LEU A 16 27.15 -19.89 0.82
N ALA A 17 27.88 -19.39 1.83
CA ALA A 17 27.32 -18.48 2.83
C ALA A 17 26.79 -17.18 2.18
N ALA A 18 27.56 -16.56 1.28
CA ALA A 18 27.14 -15.36 0.56
C ALA A 18 25.90 -15.62 -0.34
N ALA A 19 25.84 -16.79 -0.99
CA ALA A 19 24.68 -17.18 -1.79
C ALA A 19 23.43 -17.40 -0.92
N GLN A 20 23.57 -18.01 0.26
CA GLN A 20 22.49 -18.22 1.21
C GLN A 20 21.96 -16.91 1.81
N GLU A 21 22.85 -15.98 2.14
CA GLU A 21 22.48 -14.64 2.61
C GLU A 21 21.68 -13.89 1.54
N LYS A 22 22.19 -13.87 0.30
CA LYS A 22 21.51 -13.26 -0.84
C LYS A 22 20.14 -13.89 -1.11
N LEU A 23 20.04 -15.22 -1.02
CA LEU A 23 18.77 -15.92 -1.18
C LEU A 23 17.77 -15.51 -0.09
N SER A 24 18.22 -15.44 1.16
CA SER A 24 17.40 -15.05 2.31
C SER A 24 16.89 -13.61 2.15
N GLU A 25 17.75 -12.70 1.70
CA GLU A 25 17.34 -11.32 1.42
C GLU A 25 16.31 -11.24 0.29
N LEU A 26 16.50 -12.00 -0.79
CA LEU A 26 15.55 -12.04 -1.91
C LEU A 26 14.19 -12.61 -1.47
N GLN A 27 14.18 -13.64 -0.61
CA GLN A 27 12.95 -14.19 -0.05
C GLN A 27 12.20 -13.15 0.80
N ARG A 28 12.91 -12.44 1.69
CA ARG A 28 12.33 -11.34 2.48
C ARG A 28 11.71 -10.27 1.59
N ARG A 29 12.45 -9.79 0.57
CA ARG A 29 11.95 -8.79 -0.38
C ARG A 29 10.72 -9.27 -1.14
N LYS A 30 10.70 -10.55 -1.54
CA LYS A 30 9.53 -11.17 -2.19
C LYS A 30 8.32 -11.17 -1.26
N GLU A 31 8.47 -11.57 -0.01
CA GLU A 31 7.39 -11.60 0.98
C GLU A 31 6.82 -10.20 1.24
N GLU A 32 7.69 -9.20 1.39
CA GLU A 32 7.28 -7.79 1.53
C GLU A 32 6.51 -7.29 0.31
N THR A 33 6.99 -7.64 -0.89
CA THR A 33 6.33 -7.31 -2.15
C THR A 33 4.95 -7.96 -2.21
N VAL A 34 4.86 -9.28 -1.96
CA VAL A 34 3.58 -10.01 -1.97
C VAL A 34 2.61 -9.45 -0.94
N LYS A 35 3.08 -9.12 0.27
CA LYS A 35 2.26 -8.50 1.30
C LYS A 35 1.74 -7.13 0.88
N PHE A 36 2.56 -6.32 0.21
CA PHE A 36 2.17 -4.99 -0.25
C PHE A 36 1.17 -5.04 -1.41
N TYR A 37 1.37 -5.96 -2.35
CA TYR A 37 0.52 -6.13 -3.54
C TYR A 37 -0.59 -7.17 -3.37
N SER A 38 -0.80 -7.65 -2.13
CA SER A 38 -1.91 -8.56 -1.85
C SER A 38 -3.26 -7.88 -2.12
N ALA A 39 -4.25 -8.65 -2.55
CA ALA A 39 -5.59 -8.11 -2.76
C ALA A 39 -6.12 -7.46 -1.47
N SER A 40 -5.89 -8.08 -0.30
CA SER A 40 -6.31 -7.56 1.01
C SER A 40 -5.65 -6.22 1.38
N SER A 41 -4.35 -6.06 1.15
CA SER A 41 -3.68 -4.77 1.38
C SER A 41 -4.18 -3.68 0.44
N HIS A 42 -4.47 -4.02 -0.83
CA HIS A 42 -5.09 -3.09 -1.77
C HIS A 42 -6.51 -2.71 -1.34
N PHE A 43 -7.33 -3.66 -0.89
CA PHE A 43 -8.67 -3.40 -0.36
C PHE A 43 -8.64 -2.50 0.87
N GLN A 44 -7.73 -2.78 1.82
CA GLN A 44 -7.61 -1.98 3.03
C GLN A 44 -7.24 -0.52 2.69
N ARG A 45 -6.24 -0.31 1.82
CA ARG A 45 -5.83 1.03 1.40
C ARG A 45 -6.94 1.79 0.68
N LEU A 46 -7.76 1.08 -0.11
CA LEU A 46 -8.91 1.68 -0.77
C LEU A 46 -9.97 2.11 0.25
N GLN A 47 -10.26 1.27 1.23
CA GLN A 47 -11.18 1.59 2.33
C GLN A 47 -10.67 2.77 3.17
N ASP A 48 -9.39 2.80 3.52
CA ASP A 48 -8.78 3.91 4.26
C ASP A 48 -8.87 5.22 3.48
N SER A 49 -8.65 5.19 2.16
CA SER A 49 -8.84 6.34 1.30
C SER A 49 -10.29 6.84 1.29
N MET A 50 -11.27 5.94 1.30
CA MET A 50 -12.68 6.31 1.35
C MET A 50 -13.04 6.95 2.70
N ASN A 51 -12.57 6.38 3.81
CA ASN A 51 -12.77 6.94 5.16
C ASN A 51 -12.21 8.36 5.26
N LYS A 52 -11.01 8.58 4.69
CA LYS A 52 -10.40 9.92 4.66
C LYS A 52 -11.25 10.94 3.87
N ILE A 53 -11.85 10.52 2.76
CA ILE A 53 -12.75 11.40 2.00
C ILE A 53 -13.99 11.76 2.82
N ASP A 54 -14.52 10.84 3.62
CA ASP A 54 -15.62 11.12 4.53
C ASP A 54 -15.20 12.11 5.64
N GLU A 55 -14.02 11.92 6.25
CA GLU A 55 -13.46 12.86 7.23
C GLU A 55 -13.26 14.27 6.64
N GLU A 56 -12.75 14.36 5.41
CA GLU A 56 -12.59 15.62 4.68
C GLU A 56 -13.96 16.26 4.37
N SER A 57 -14.97 15.45 4.05
CA SER A 57 -16.34 15.92 3.83
C SER A 57 -16.96 16.49 5.12
N GLU A 58 -16.73 15.85 6.26
CA GLU A 58 -17.20 16.34 7.57
C GLU A 58 -16.50 17.64 7.96
N THR A 59 -15.19 17.73 7.72
CA THR A 59 -14.44 18.98 7.92
C THR A 59 -15.02 20.09 7.06
N LEU A 60 -15.23 19.82 5.77
CA LEU A 60 -15.82 20.80 4.84
C LEU A 60 -17.22 21.26 5.27
N HIS A 61 -18.02 20.35 5.87
CA HIS A 61 -19.32 20.70 6.40
C HIS A 61 -19.22 21.64 7.61
N LYS A 62 -18.29 21.38 8.53
CA LYS A 62 -18.01 22.28 9.67
C LYS A 62 -17.61 23.68 9.20
N GLN A 63 -16.72 23.78 8.21
CA GLN A 63 -16.31 25.06 7.65
C GLN A 63 -17.47 25.90 7.11
N LEU A 64 -18.50 25.25 6.54
CA LEU A 64 -19.71 25.94 6.09
C LEU A 64 -20.53 26.46 7.28
N LEU A 65 -20.70 25.64 8.33
CA LEU A 65 -21.43 26.01 9.54
C LEU A 65 -20.75 27.17 10.29
N ASP A 66 -19.43 27.14 10.34
CA ASP A 66 -18.58 28.18 10.94
C ASP A 66 -18.46 29.43 10.05
N LYS A 67 -19.09 29.42 8.87
CA LYS A 67 -19.08 30.50 7.85
C LYS A 67 -17.69 30.84 7.33
N GLU A 68 -16.74 29.91 7.42
CA GLU A 68 -15.40 30.04 6.84
C GLU A 68 -15.44 29.96 5.30
N ILE A 69 -16.46 29.27 4.76
CA ILE A 69 -16.69 29.13 3.33
C ILE A 69 -18.14 29.48 2.98
N ASP A 70 -18.35 29.97 1.76
CA ASP A 70 -19.67 30.20 1.21
C ASP A 70 -20.29 28.91 0.63
N LEU A 71 -21.61 28.94 0.42
CA LEU A 71 -22.37 27.80 -0.08
C LEU A 71 -21.91 27.33 -1.48
N SER A 72 -21.51 28.25 -2.38
CA SER A 72 -21.04 27.88 -3.72
C SER A 72 -19.73 27.10 -3.63
N THR A 73 -18.79 27.60 -2.82
CA THR A 73 -17.52 26.91 -2.55
C THR A 73 -17.74 25.54 -1.90
N PHE A 74 -18.66 25.44 -0.93
CA PHE A 74 -19.03 24.17 -0.31
C PHE A 74 -19.55 23.17 -1.36
N VAL A 75 -20.56 23.56 -2.15
CA VAL A 75 -21.18 22.67 -3.15
C VAL A 75 -20.16 22.16 -4.16
N GLN A 76 -19.28 23.03 -4.65
CA GLN A 76 -18.24 22.65 -5.59
C GLN A 76 -17.25 21.63 -5.00
N LYS A 77 -16.75 21.89 -3.77
CA LYS A 77 -15.78 21.00 -3.11
C LYS A 77 -16.43 19.68 -2.70
N HIS A 78 -17.62 19.73 -2.10
CA HIS A 78 -18.35 18.55 -1.65
C HIS A 78 -18.71 17.61 -2.82
N LYS A 79 -19.15 18.17 -3.95
CA LYS A 79 -19.42 17.39 -5.17
C LYS A 79 -18.17 16.64 -5.65
N LYS A 80 -16.99 17.28 -5.62
CA LYS A 80 -15.72 16.63 -5.98
C LYS A 80 -15.39 15.47 -5.04
N LEU A 81 -15.48 15.69 -3.73
CA LEU A 81 -15.25 14.65 -2.73
C LEU A 81 -16.18 13.45 -2.94
N ARG A 82 -17.48 13.69 -3.08
CA ARG A 82 -18.48 12.62 -3.28
C ARG A 82 -18.28 11.87 -4.59
N THR A 83 -17.92 12.56 -5.67
CA THR A 83 -17.62 11.91 -6.96
C THR A 83 -16.44 10.94 -6.82
N THR A 84 -15.37 11.36 -6.13
CA THR A 84 -14.20 10.51 -5.88
C THR A 84 -14.57 9.32 -4.99
N TYR A 85 -15.29 9.56 -3.90
CA TYR A 85 -15.76 8.50 -3.00
C TYR A 85 -16.56 7.44 -3.74
N HIS A 86 -17.58 7.84 -4.52
CA HIS A 86 -18.43 6.90 -5.23
C HIS A 86 -17.66 6.13 -6.30
N ARG A 87 -16.71 6.76 -6.98
CA ARG A 87 -15.81 6.05 -7.91
C ARG A 87 -15.02 4.96 -7.19
N GLN A 88 -14.45 5.27 -6.02
CA GLN A 88 -13.71 4.29 -5.22
C GLN A 88 -14.62 3.18 -4.67
N ALA A 89 -15.83 3.52 -4.21
CA ALA A 89 -16.82 2.55 -3.75
C ALA A 89 -17.23 1.56 -4.84
N LEU A 90 -17.42 2.04 -6.07
CA LEU A 90 -17.73 1.19 -7.22
C LEU A 90 -16.58 0.26 -7.57
N VAL A 91 -15.34 0.76 -7.56
CA VAL A 91 -14.14 -0.07 -7.78
C VAL A 91 -14.02 -1.14 -6.69
N HIS A 92 -14.24 -0.77 -5.43
CA HIS A 92 -14.23 -1.69 -4.30
C HIS A 92 -15.28 -2.80 -4.45
N LEU A 93 -16.51 -2.43 -4.83
CA LEU A 93 -17.59 -3.38 -5.07
C LEU A 93 -17.29 -4.32 -6.25
N ALA A 94 -16.78 -3.79 -7.36
CA ALA A 94 -16.40 -4.57 -8.53
C ALA A 94 -15.27 -5.57 -8.19
N ALA A 95 -14.27 -5.15 -7.44
CA ALA A 95 -13.17 -6.01 -7.03
C ALA A 95 -13.62 -7.09 -6.03
N LYS A 96 -14.52 -6.77 -5.09
CA LYS A 96 -15.12 -7.77 -4.18
C LYS A 96 -15.98 -8.82 -4.90
N THR A 97 -16.66 -8.43 -5.97
CA THR A 97 -17.55 -9.33 -6.74
C THR A 97 -16.80 -10.17 -7.77
N SER A 98 -15.57 -9.81 -8.11
CA SER A 98 -14.71 -10.53 -9.07
C SER A 98 -13.70 -11.47 -8.41
N SER A 99 -13.66 -11.52 -7.07
CA SER A 99 -12.74 -12.35 -6.28
C SER A 99 -13.39 -13.65 -5.83
#